data_AF-A0A5M8SYA4-F1
#
_entry.id   AF-A0A5M8SYA4-F1
#
_cell.length_a   1.000
_cell.length_b   1.000
_cell.length_c   1.000
_cell.angle_alpha   90.00
_cell.angle_beta   90.00
_cell.angle_gamma   90.00
#
_symmetry.space_group_name_H-M   'P 1'
#
loop_
_entity.id
_entity.type
_entity.pdbx_description
1 polymer ?
#
loop_
_entity_poly.entity_id
_entity_poly.type
_entity_poly.pdbx_seq_one_letter_code
_entity_poly.pdbx_strand_id
1 'polypeptide(L)'
;MLIVLWLVLCLAAASLMLLPLALRLCALYRQYSGTRLVSCPEDRKASAVHIDTWRAVETGMDASPDLRLCECTRWPERAHCNQACMGQVVAHDSDLEVEPRVGRKQIYHLPIVLAAFAAWYIGAVWHSQYLFRGRWLAALGLTREDVSQAVWWFWPHLLSAAICLLFAYGVAWLLAVIHRKGVLSGILMAILLGGAIVAASWSGIARLPRELQRIEGAYVLLAALTIGAIVGGFSDRLVLPRPGPAAVTGRKSA
;
A
#
# COMPACT_ATOMS: atom_id res chain seq x y z
N MET A 1 -0.63 -2.13 -29.86
CA MET A 1 -0.08 -1.29 -28.77
C MET A 1 -1.14 -0.87 -27.75
N LEU A 2 -2.31 -0.37 -28.16
CA LEU A 2 -3.44 -0.06 -27.27
C LEU A 2 -3.88 -1.23 -26.36
N ILE A 3 -3.98 -2.44 -26.91
CA ILE A 3 -4.35 -3.65 -26.14
C ILE A 3 -3.34 -3.97 -25.04
N VAL A 4 -2.04 -3.78 -25.31
CA VAL A 4 -0.97 -4.05 -24.33
C VAL A 4 -0.99 -2.98 -23.23
N LEU A 5 -1.18 -1.71 -23.59
CA LEU A 5 -1.33 -0.61 -22.63
C LEU A 5 -2.53 -0.84 -21.70
N TRP A 6 -3.67 -1.24 -22.26
CA TRP A 6 -4.89 -1.52 -21.51
C TRP A 6 -4.71 -2.71 -20.56
N LEU A 7 -4.05 -3.76 -21.04
CA LEU A 7 -3.76 -4.95 -20.24
C LEU A 7 -2.81 -4.65 -19.07
N VAL A 8 -1.79 -3.84 -19.30
CA VAL A 8 -0.88 -3.37 -18.23
C VAL A 8 -1.63 -2.51 -17.20
N LEU A 9 -2.50 -1.61 -17.64
CA LEU A 9 -3.33 -0.79 -16.74
C LEU A 9 -4.30 -1.65 -15.92
N CYS A 10 -4.95 -2.65 -16.54
CA CYS A 10 -5.82 -3.58 -15.84
C CYS A 10 -5.08 -4.45 -14.83
N LEU A 11 -3.89 -4.95 -15.17
CA LEU A 11 -3.09 -5.75 -14.25
C LEU A 11 -2.53 -4.90 -13.11
N ALA A 12 -2.12 -3.66 -13.39
CA ALA A 12 -1.72 -2.71 -12.36
C ALA A 12 -2.89 -2.39 -11.42
N ALA A 13 -4.08 -2.13 -11.96
CA ALA A 13 -5.29 -1.88 -11.16
C ALA A 13 -5.71 -3.11 -10.33
N ALA A 14 -5.66 -4.30 -10.92
CA ALA A 14 -5.95 -5.55 -10.23
C ALA A 14 -4.93 -5.84 -9.12
N SER A 15 -3.64 -5.63 -9.37
CA SER A 15 -2.60 -5.72 -8.35
C SER A 15 -2.81 -4.70 -7.23
N LEU A 16 -3.17 -3.46 -7.60
CA LEU A 16 -3.51 -2.39 -6.66
C LEU A 16 -4.77 -2.69 -5.85
N MET A 17 -5.68 -3.54 -6.33
CA MET A 17 -6.88 -3.97 -5.62
C MET A 17 -6.69 -5.26 -4.81
N LEU A 18 -5.89 -6.22 -5.28
CA LEU A 18 -5.76 -7.56 -4.69
C LEU A 18 -4.67 -7.64 -3.63
N LEU A 19 -3.48 -7.08 -3.90
CA LEU A 19 -2.38 -7.00 -2.95
C LEU A 19 -2.77 -6.40 -1.57
N PRO A 20 -3.46 -5.27 -1.48
CA PRO A 20 -3.95 -4.69 -0.22
C PRO A 20 -4.99 -5.53 0.52
N LEU A 21 -5.87 -6.22 -0.22
CA LEU A 21 -6.87 -7.12 0.35
C LEU A 21 -6.11 -8.27 1.00
N ALA A 22 -5.18 -8.89 0.27
CA ALA A 22 -4.30 -9.92 0.80
C ALA A 22 -3.51 -9.45 2.04
N LEU A 23 -2.97 -8.22 2.03
CA LEU A 23 -2.22 -7.68 3.16
C LEU A 23 -3.10 -7.33 4.37
N ARG A 24 -4.32 -6.83 4.18
CA ARG A 24 -5.30 -6.63 5.27
C ARG A 24 -5.71 -7.95 5.88
N LEU A 25 -6.00 -8.95 5.04
CA LEU A 25 -6.34 -10.29 5.50
C LEU A 25 -5.16 -10.90 6.28
N CYS A 26 -3.93 -10.73 5.82
CA CYS A 26 -2.74 -11.16 6.57
C CYS A 26 -2.54 -10.40 7.89
N ALA A 27 -2.85 -9.10 7.94
CA ALA A 27 -2.73 -8.29 9.15
C ALA A 27 -3.79 -8.68 10.20
N LEU A 28 -5.04 -8.83 9.76
CA LEU A 28 -6.13 -9.37 10.60
C LEU A 28 -5.77 -10.76 11.10
N TYR A 29 -5.32 -11.64 10.20
CA TYR A 29 -4.87 -12.98 10.56
C TYR A 29 -3.79 -12.93 11.64
N ARG A 30 -2.78 -12.06 11.51
CA ARG A 30 -1.71 -11.91 12.52
C ARG A 30 -2.17 -11.32 13.84
N GLN A 31 -3.11 -10.38 13.81
CA GLN A 31 -3.65 -9.72 15.01
C GLN A 31 -4.45 -10.70 15.87
N TYR A 32 -5.20 -11.59 15.23
CA TYR A 32 -6.00 -12.61 15.91
C TYR A 32 -5.26 -13.95 16.09
N SER A 33 -4.13 -14.18 15.41
CA SER A 33 -3.28 -15.37 15.59
C SER A 33 -2.45 -15.26 16.86
N GLY A 34 -3.07 -15.52 18.00
CA GLY A 34 -2.38 -15.55 19.29
C GLY A 34 -3.18 -16.28 20.35
N THR A 35 -2.49 -17.03 21.21
CA THR A 35 -3.06 -17.61 22.42
C THR A 35 -3.28 -16.49 23.43
N ARG A 36 -4.50 -16.34 23.96
CA ARG A 36 -4.78 -15.40 25.07
C ARG A 36 -5.08 -16.17 26.35
N LEU A 37 -4.63 -15.65 27.48
CA LEU A 37 -4.95 -16.20 28.80
C LEU A 37 -6.19 -15.49 29.34
N VAL A 38 -7.25 -16.25 29.60
CA VAL A 38 -8.51 -15.74 30.16
C VAL A 38 -8.90 -16.51 31.41
N SER A 39 -9.64 -15.87 32.30
CA SER A 39 -10.15 -16.52 33.50
C SER A 39 -11.49 -17.18 33.18
N CYS A 40 -11.56 -18.51 33.28
CA CYS A 40 -12.80 -19.24 33.02
C CYS A 40 -13.90 -18.77 34.00
N PRO A 41 -15.08 -18.34 33.53
CA PRO A 41 -16.14 -17.85 34.40
C PRO A 41 -16.75 -18.93 35.30
N GLU A 42 -16.66 -20.20 34.90
CA GLU A 42 -17.18 -21.34 35.69
C GLU A 42 -16.29 -21.63 36.90
N ASP A 43 -14.97 -21.71 36.69
CA ASP A 43 -14.03 -22.20 37.72
C ASP A 43 -13.04 -21.15 38.24
N ARG A 44 -13.07 -19.93 37.69
CA ARG A 44 -12.19 -18.79 37.99
C ARG A 44 -10.68 -19.07 37.90
N LYS A 45 -10.26 -20.10 37.17
CA LYS A 45 -8.82 -20.34 36.92
C LYS A 45 -8.42 -20.02 35.48
N ALA A 46 -7.15 -19.64 35.31
CA ALA A 46 -6.58 -19.24 34.04
C ALA A 46 -6.63 -20.38 33.02
N SER A 47 -7.05 -20.06 31.80
CA SER A 47 -7.15 -20.98 30.65
C SER A 47 -6.58 -20.28 29.42
N ALA A 48 -5.78 -21.02 28.65
CA ALA A 48 -5.29 -20.55 27.36
C ALA A 48 -6.36 -20.82 26.29
N VAL A 49 -6.73 -19.78 25.56
CA VAL A 49 -7.74 -19.84 24.50
C VAL A 49 -7.17 -19.36 23.17
N HIS A 50 -7.55 -20.03 22.09
CA HIS A 50 -7.21 -19.66 20.72
C HIS A 50 -8.47 -19.18 20.00
N ILE A 51 -8.36 -18.03 19.34
CA ILE A 51 -9.44 -17.41 18.56
C ILE A 51 -9.46 -18.05 17.16
N ASP A 52 -10.67 -18.27 16.62
CA ASP A 52 -10.87 -18.64 15.22
C ASP A 52 -10.54 -17.48 14.30
N THR A 53 -9.27 -17.43 13.90
CA THR A 53 -8.75 -16.41 13.00
C THR A 53 -9.41 -16.44 11.63
N TRP A 54 -9.95 -17.58 11.18
CA TRP A 54 -10.54 -17.70 9.85
C TRP A 54 -11.94 -17.10 9.82
N ARG A 55 -12.75 -17.38 10.84
CA ARG A 55 -14.10 -16.79 10.97
C ARG A 55 -14.06 -15.29 11.25
N ALA A 56 -13.06 -14.84 12.01
CA ALA A 56 -12.79 -13.42 12.23
C ALA A 56 -12.40 -12.68 10.93
N VAL A 57 -11.67 -13.37 10.04
CA VAL A 57 -11.29 -12.85 8.73
C VAL A 57 -12.48 -12.80 7.76
N GLU A 58 -13.38 -13.78 7.81
CA GLU A 58 -14.58 -13.83 6.97
C GLU A 58 -15.62 -12.76 7.36
N THR A 59 -15.76 -12.49 8.66
CA THR A 59 -16.76 -11.54 9.20
C THR A 59 -16.19 -10.15 9.53
N GLY A 60 -14.88 -9.94 9.39
CA GLY A 60 -14.20 -8.68 9.72
C GLY A 60 -14.54 -7.47 8.83
N MET A 61 -15.48 -7.60 7.89
CA MET A 61 -16.09 -6.47 7.18
C MET A 61 -17.26 -5.83 7.96
N ASP A 62 -17.81 -6.52 8.95
CA ASP A 62 -18.83 -5.98 9.84
C ASP A 62 -18.19 -5.24 11.01
N ALA A 63 -18.90 -4.24 11.55
CA ALA A 63 -18.43 -3.41 12.68
C ALA A 63 -18.11 -4.22 13.95
N SER A 64 -18.58 -5.47 14.03
CA SER A 64 -18.30 -6.43 15.09
C SER A 64 -17.97 -7.79 14.47
N PRO A 65 -16.69 -8.17 14.31
CA PRO A 65 -16.32 -9.49 13.81
C PRO A 65 -16.89 -10.60 14.72
N ASP A 66 -17.41 -11.66 14.11
CA ASP A 66 -17.89 -12.86 14.84
C ASP A 66 -16.68 -13.64 15.36
N LEU A 67 -16.24 -13.29 16.57
CA LEU A 67 -15.11 -13.90 17.24
C LEU A 67 -15.58 -15.13 18.03
N ARG A 68 -15.08 -16.31 17.65
CA ARG A 68 -15.33 -17.58 18.34
C ARG A 68 -14.03 -18.25 18.75
N LEU A 69 -14.07 -19.10 19.78
CA LEU A 69 -12.91 -19.89 20.18
C LEU A 69 -12.78 -21.14 19.30
N CYS A 70 -11.56 -21.37 18.78
CA CYS A 70 -11.19 -22.61 18.09
C CYS A 70 -10.72 -23.68 19.07
N GLU A 71 -9.95 -23.29 20.09
CA GLU A 71 -9.38 -24.20 21.08
C GLU A 71 -9.37 -23.57 22.47
N CYS A 72 -9.59 -24.39 23.48
CA CYS A 72 -9.48 -24.03 24.89
C CYS A 72 -8.81 -25.17 25.64
N THR A 73 -7.77 -24.89 26.42
CA THR A 73 -7.05 -25.91 27.22
C THR A 73 -7.89 -26.55 28.31
N ARG A 74 -9.11 -26.05 28.53
CA ARG A 74 -10.00 -26.45 29.61
C ARG A 74 -11.37 -26.92 29.17
N TRP A 75 -11.58 -27.14 27.87
CA TRP A 75 -12.88 -27.65 27.44
C TRP A 75 -13.20 -28.99 28.12
N PRO A 76 -14.26 -29.06 28.94
CA PRO A 76 -14.76 -30.33 29.40
C PRO A 76 -15.55 -30.89 28.21
N GLU A 77 -14.97 -31.85 27.50
CA GLU A 77 -15.69 -32.67 26.51
C GLU A 77 -16.59 -31.89 25.50
N ARG A 78 -16.03 -30.89 24.81
CA ARG A 78 -16.47 -30.26 23.53
C ARG A 78 -17.93 -29.80 23.32
N ALA A 79 -18.90 -30.08 24.19
CA ALA A 79 -20.29 -30.09 23.72
C ALA A 79 -21.12 -28.84 24.09
N HIS A 80 -20.87 -28.14 25.21
CA HIS A 80 -21.82 -27.12 25.71
C HIS A 80 -21.19 -25.89 26.38
N CYS A 81 -19.99 -25.46 25.97
CA CYS A 81 -19.42 -24.21 26.49
C CYS A 81 -20.04 -22.99 25.77
N ASN A 82 -20.65 -22.08 26.53
CA ASN A 82 -21.29 -20.86 26.02
C ASN A 82 -20.29 -19.74 25.65
N GLN A 83 -18.98 -19.98 25.77
CA GLN A 83 -17.91 -19.03 25.46
C GLN A 83 -18.06 -17.67 26.18
N ALA A 84 -18.66 -17.63 27.38
CA ALA A 84 -18.87 -16.39 28.13
C ALA A 84 -17.57 -15.64 28.49
N CYS A 85 -16.41 -16.32 28.44
CA CYS A 85 -15.09 -15.69 28.55
C CYS A 85 -14.73 -14.78 27.36
N MET A 86 -15.47 -14.83 26.23
CA MET A 86 -15.29 -13.91 25.09
C MET A 86 -15.46 -12.45 25.49
N GLY A 87 -16.33 -12.15 26.46
CA GLY A 87 -16.45 -10.80 27.00
C GLY A 87 -15.13 -10.28 27.60
N GLN A 88 -14.30 -11.16 28.19
CA GLN A 88 -12.98 -10.79 28.70
C GLN A 88 -11.95 -10.66 27.58
N VAL A 89 -12.05 -11.47 26.52
CA VAL A 89 -11.18 -11.36 25.33
C VAL A 89 -11.40 -10.02 24.63
N VAL A 90 -12.67 -9.66 24.42
CA VAL A 90 -13.08 -8.38 23.83
C VAL A 90 -12.78 -7.23 24.78
N ALA A 91 -13.02 -7.36 26.09
CA ALA A 91 -12.72 -6.32 27.06
C ALA A 91 -11.21 -6.03 27.20
N HIS A 92 -10.38 -7.07 27.15
CA HIS A 92 -8.92 -6.89 27.13
C HIS A 92 -8.43 -6.35 25.78
N ASP A 93 -9.18 -6.57 24.69
CA ASP A 93 -8.95 -5.89 23.42
C ASP A 93 -9.42 -4.43 23.47
N SER A 94 -10.50 -4.11 24.19
CA SER A 94 -11.04 -2.75 24.37
C SER A 94 -10.24 -1.89 25.34
N ASP A 95 -9.62 -2.47 26.36
CA ASP A 95 -8.63 -1.75 27.18
C ASP A 95 -7.33 -1.48 26.38
N LEU A 96 -7.12 -2.23 25.29
CA LEU A 96 -6.12 -1.95 24.26
C LEU A 96 -6.72 -1.15 23.08
N GLU A 97 -8.01 -0.77 23.09
CA GLU A 97 -8.59 0.17 22.14
C GLU A 97 -8.03 1.57 22.43
N VAL A 98 -6.82 1.78 21.89
CA VAL A 98 -6.66 2.93 21.01
C VAL A 98 -7.90 2.91 20.12
N GLU A 99 -8.82 3.87 20.35
CA GLU A 99 -9.95 4.13 19.44
C GLU A 99 -9.49 3.77 18.02
N PRO A 100 -10.14 2.85 17.30
CA PRO A 100 -9.97 2.80 15.87
C PRO A 100 -10.63 4.09 15.39
N ARG A 101 -9.92 5.21 15.52
CA ARG A 101 -10.15 6.39 14.72
C ARG A 101 -9.99 5.86 13.31
N VAL A 102 -11.12 5.50 12.71
CA VAL A 102 -11.36 5.67 11.28
C VAL A 102 -11.37 7.18 11.02
N GLY A 103 -10.35 7.89 11.51
CA GLY A 103 -9.95 9.16 11.00
C GLY A 103 -9.59 8.84 9.56
N ARG A 104 -10.39 9.35 8.62
CA ARG A 104 -10.09 9.31 7.20
C ARG A 104 -8.61 9.63 7.06
N LYS A 105 -7.80 8.60 6.80
CA LYS A 105 -6.34 8.73 6.81
C LYS A 105 -6.04 9.65 5.64
N GLN A 106 -5.79 10.92 5.95
CA GLN A 106 -5.80 11.99 4.98
C GLN A 106 -4.60 11.75 4.05
N ILE A 107 -4.86 11.25 2.85
CA ILE A 107 -3.80 11.02 1.86
C ILE A 107 -3.30 12.39 1.45
N TYR A 108 -2.08 12.71 1.85
CA TYR A 108 -1.48 14.00 1.52
C TYR A 108 -1.07 14.01 0.05
N HIS A 109 -1.78 14.81 -0.74
CA HIS A 109 -1.55 14.90 -2.19
C HIS A 109 -0.25 15.61 -2.55
N LEU A 110 0.25 16.52 -1.70
CA LEU A 110 1.41 17.37 -2.01
C LEU A 110 2.73 16.57 -2.13
N PRO A 111 3.11 15.68 -1.19
CA PRO A 111 4.26 14.77 -1.38
C PRO A 111 4.14 13.88 -2.61
N ILE A 112 2.91 13.47 -2.96
CA ILE A 112 2.63 12.57 -4.09
C ILE A 112 2.86 13.30 -5.41
N VAL A 113 2.32 14.51 -5.54
CA VAL A 113 2.53 15.36 -6.72
C VAL A 113 4.01 15.73 -6.87
N LEU A 114 4.68 16.08 -5.77
CA LEU A 114 6.11 16.37 -5.77
C LEU A 114 6.94 15.16 -6.22
N ALA A 115 6.66 13.98 -5.68
CA ALA A 115 7.33 12.73 -6.05
C ALA A 115 7.12 12.39 -7.53
N ALA A 116 5.88 12.51 -8.01
CA ALA A 116 5.52 12.26 -9.40
C ALA A 116 6.23 13.23 -10.35
N PHE A 117 6.26 14.52 -10.00
CA PHE A 117 6.95 15.54 -10.78
C PHE A 117 8.46 15.31 -10.82
N ALA A 118 9.07 14.96 -9.68
CA ALA A 118 10.50 14.65 -9.60
C ALA A 118 10.87 13.44 -10.48
N ALA A 119 10.11 12.34 -10.38
CA ALA A 119 10.33 11.16 -11.22
C ALA A 119 10.11 11.44 -12.71
N TRP A 120 9.07 12.20 -13.05
CA TRP A 120 8.80 12.63 -14.41
C TRP A 120 9.95 13.48 -14.98
N TYR A 121 10.46 14.43 -14.20
CA TYR A 121 11.60 15.27 -14.60
C TYR A 121 12.87 14.44 -14.79
N ILE A 122 13.14 13.48 -13.90
CA ILE A 122 14.24 12.52 -14.07
C ILE A 122 14.09 11.77 -15.38
N GLY A 123 12.89 11.30 -15.73
CA GLY A 123 12.62 10.65 -17.02
C GLY A 123 12.87 11.58 -18.22
N ALA A 124 12.42 12.83 -18.14
CA ALA A 124 12.66 13.81 -19.20
C ALA A 124 14.17 14.06 -19.43
N VAL A 125 14.96 14.13 -18.36
CA VAL A 125 16.42 14.25 -18.43
C VAL A 125 17.05 12.95 -18.95
N TRP A 126 16.63 11.79 -18.45
CA TRP A 126 17.15 10.46 -18.83
C TRP A 126 17.02 10.20 -20.34
N HIS A 127 15.87 10.55 -20.92
CA HIS A 127 15.58 10.42 -22.35
C HIS A 127 15.92 11.68 -23.18
N SER A 128 16.67 12.63 -22.59
CA SER A 128 17.16 13.81 -23.30
C SER A 128 18.29 13.43 -24.27
N GLN A 129 18.57 14.36 -25.20
CA GLN A 129 19.67 14.22 -26.16
C GLN A 129 21.05 14.08 -25.51
N TYR A 130 21.20 14.51 -24.25
CA TYR A 130 22.48 14.56 -23.55
C TYR A 130 22.83 13.26 -22.82
N LEU A 131 21.84 12.38 -22.55
CA LEU A 131 22.05 11.12 -21.84
C LEU A 131 21.89 9.91 -22.76
N PHE A 132 20.69 9.35 -22.86
CA PHE A 132 20.49 8.04 -23.48
C PHE A 132 19.68 8.06 -24.77
N ARG A 133 19.16 9.22 -25.23
CA ARG A 133 18.30 9.28 -26.43
C ARG A 133 18.90 8.60 -27.66
N GLY A 134 20.19 8.82 -27.94
CA GLY A 134 20.86 8.22 -29.10
C GLY A 134 20.94 6.69 -29.02
N ARG A 135 21.36 6.16 -27.87
CA ARG A 135 21.43 4.71 -27.61
C ARG A 135 20.04 4.07 -27.61
N TRP A 136 19.05 4.77 -27.06
CA TRP A 136 17.66 4.34 -27.00
C TRP A 136 17.02 4.25 -28.40
N LEU A 137 17.19 5.28 -29.24
CA LEU A 137 16.74 5.28 -30.63
C LEU A 137 17.42 4.16 -31.45
N ALA A 138 18.74 4.03 -31.33
CA ALA A 138 19.51 3.00 -32.01
C ALA A 138 19.06 1.58 -31.60
N ALA A 139 18.76 1.36 -30.32
CA ALA A 139 18.28 0.07 -29.83
C ALA A 139 16.87 -0.26 -30.33
N LEU A 140 16.04 0.74 -30.61
CA LEU A 140 14.69 0.56 -31.18
C LEU A 140 14.68 0.46 -32.71
N GLY A 141 15.81 0.75 -33.37
CA GLY A 141 15.88 0.82 -34.83
C GLY A 141 15.05 1.97 -35.41
N LEU A 142 14.72 2.99 -34.60
CA LEU A 142 13.88 4.12 -35.01
C LEU A 142 14.74 5.32 -35.40
N THR A 143 14.34 6.00 -36.47
CA THR A 143 14.95 7.28 -36.85
C THR A 143 14.32 8.44 -36.07
N ARG A 144 14.99 9.60 -36.08
CA ARG A 144 14.48 10.81 -35.41
C ARG A 144 13.16 11.30 -36.02
N GLU A 145 12.98 11.02 -37.31
CA GLU A 145 11.81 11.38 -38.10
C GLU A 145 10.60 10.53 -37.68
N ASP A 146 10.78 9.21 -37.54
CA ASP A 146 9.74 8.30 -37.04
C ASP A 146 9.21 8.71 -35.66
N VAL A 147 10.12 9.12 -34.77
CA VAL A 147 9.74 9.58 -33.42
C VAL A 147 9.03 10.93 -33.46
N SER A 148 9.43 11.84 -34.34
CA SER A 148 8.76 13.15 -34.47
C SER A 148 7.29 13.02 -34.89
N GLN A 149 6.97 12.07 -35.78
CA GLN A 149 5.60 11.78 -36.18
C GLN A 149 4.78 11.16 -35.04
N ALA A 150 5.37 10.22 -34.28
CA ALA A 150 4.70 9.61 -33.13
C ALA A 150 4.41 10.60 -32.00
N VAL A 151 5.33 11.55 -31.76
CA VAL A 151 5.21 12.59 -30.72
C VAL A 151 4.15 13.64 -31.07
N TRP A 152 3.80 13.83 -32.33
CA TRP A 152 2.76 14.79 -32.70
C TRP A 152 1.35 14.27 -32.35
N TRP A 153 1.14 12.96 -32.46
CA TRP A 153 -0.17 12.35 -32.22
C TRP A 153 -0.38 11.95 -30.75
N PHE A 154 0.70 11.64 -30.06
CA PHE A 154 0.71 11.26 -28.66
C PHE A 154 1.28 12.41 -27.85
N TRP A 155 0.72 12.78 -26.70
CA TRP A 155 1.39 13.69 -25.77
C TRP A 155 2.21 12.86 -24.76
N PRO A 156 3.39 12.31 -25.13
CA PRO A 156 4.10 11.32 -24.31
C PRO A 156 4.51 11.89 -22.95
N HIS A 157 4.80 13.20 -22.89
CA HIS A 157 5.12 13.88 -21.65
C HIS A 157 3.94 13.92 -20.68
N LEU A 158 2.71 14.09 -21.18
CA LEU A 158 1.51 14.10 -20.34
C LEU A 158 1.16 12.70 -19.86
N LEU A 159 1.26 11.70 -20.75
CA LEU A 159 1.03 10.30 -20.36
C LEU A 159 2.04 9.82 -19.32
N SER A 160 3.33 10.10 -19.52
CA SER A 160 4.38 9.72 -18.56
C SER A 160 4.20 10.42 -17.21
N ALA A 161 3.80 11.69 -17.19
CA ALA A 161 3.46 12.40 -15.95
C ALA A 161 2.28 11.73 -15.22
N ALA A 162 1.22 11.36 -15.95
CA ALA A 162 0.07 10.67 -15.39
C ALA A 162 0.43 9.29 -14.83
N ILE A 163 1.29 8.53 -15.52
CA ILE A 163 1.79 7.23 -15.04
C ILE A 163 2.62 7.41 -13.76
N CYS A 164 3.52 8.39 -13.71
CA CYS A 164 4.31 8.69 -12.51
C CYS A 164 3.41 9.06 -11.32
N LEU A 165 2.35 9.85 -11.57
CA LEU A 165 1.37 10.23 -10.56
C LEU A 165 0.59 9.02 -10.04
N LEU A 166 0.09 8.17 -10.94
CA LEU A 166 -0.64 6.95 -10.58
C LEU A 166 0.23 6.01 -9.75
N PHE A 167 1.49 5.83 -10.14
CA PHE A 167 2.44 5.01 -9.40
C PHE A 167 2.72 5.60 -8.00
N ALA A 168 2.95 6.91 -7.89
CA ALA A 168 3.15 7.58 -6.61
C ALA A 168 1.94 7.46 -5.68
N TYR A 169 0.72 7.56 -6.22
CA TYR A 169 -0.50 7.27 -5.47
C TYR A 169 -0.56 5.82 -5.01
N GLY A 170 -0.19 4.86 -5.87
CA GLY A 170 -0.13 3.46 -5.52
C GLY A 170 0.80 3.19 -4.34
N VAL A 171 1.99 3.79 -4.34
CA VAL A 171 2.95 3.69 -3.22
C VAL A 171 2.40 4.34 -1.94
N ALA A 172 1.85 5.55 -2.04
CA ALA A 172 1.27 6.25 -0.89
C ALA A 172 0.11 5.47 -0.26
N TRP A 173 -0.71 4.86 -1.11
CA TRP A 173 -1.82 4.04 -0.69
C TRP A 173 -1.37 2.74 -0.02
N LEU A 174 -0.36 2.07 -0.58
CA LEU A 174 0.22 0.86 0.01
C LEU A 174 0.81 1.15 1.41
N LEU A 175 1.50 2.28 1.58
CA LEU A 175 1.96 2.75 2.88
C LEU A 175 0.81 3.03 3.86
N ALA A 176 -0.28 3.65 3.37
CA ALA A 176 -1.45 3.93 4.19
C ALA A 176 -2.09 2.64 4.72
N VAL A 177 -2.17 1.58 3.92
CA VAL A 177 -2.74 0.27 4.28
C VAL A 177 -1.82 -0.51 5.24
N ILE A 178 -0.50 -0.45 5.05
CA ILE A 178 0.46 -1.24 5.86
C ILE A 178 0.75 -0.58 7.22
N HIS A 179 0.27 0.65 7.47
CA HIS A 179 0.54 1.42 8.70
C HIS A 179 2.03 1.62 9.01
N ARG A 180 2.91 1.46 8.01
CA ARG A 180 4.36 1.67 8.16
C ARG A 180 4.73 3.04 7.60
N LYS A 181 5.60 3.74 8.32
CA LYS A 181 6.07 5.08 7.99
C LYS A 181 7.58 5.05 7.76
N GLY A 182 8.09 6.06 7.06
CA GLY A 182 9.52 6.27 6.86
C GLY A 182 10.02 5.90 5.48
N VAL A 183 11.17 6.48 5.16
CA VAL A 183 11.84 6.41 3.84
C VAL A 183 12.07 4.98 3.39
N LEU A 184 12.59 4.11 4.28
CA LEU A 184 12.86 2.71 3.94
C LEU A 184 11.59 1.94 3.56
N SER A 185 10.49 2.16 4.30
CA SER A 185 9.20 1.51 3.99
C SER A 185 8.66 2.01 2.64
N GLY A 186 8.77 3.31 2.35
CA GLY A 186 8.37 3.87 1.06
C GLY A 186 9.18 3.34 -0.11
N ILE A 187 10.50 3.23 0.05
CA ILE A 187 11.39 2.62 -0.96
C ILE A 187 11.02 1.16 -1.21
N LEU A 188 10.88 0.35 -0.15
CA LEU A 188 10.51 -1.06 -0.28
C LEU A 188 9.18 -1.23 -1.00
N MET A 189 8.17 -0.43 -0.65
CA MET A 189 6.85 -0.48 -1.29
C MET A 189 6.90 -0.05 -2.76
N ALA A 190 7.69 0.96 -3.09
CA ALA A 190 7.90 1.37 -4.47
C ALA A 190 8.62 0.29 -5.30
N ILE A 191 9.66 -0.34 -4.76
CA ILE A 191 10.37 -1.43 -5.43
C ILE A 191 9.45 -2.64 -5.65
N LEU A 192 8.67 -3.01 -4.64
CA LEU A 192 7.72 -4.13 -4.76
C LEU A 192 6.65 -3.85 -5.81
N LEU A 193 6.04 -2.67 -5.79
CA LEU A 193 5.03 -2.29 -6.77
C LEU A 193 5.61 -2.20 -8.18
N GLY A 194 6.79 -1.58 -8.34
CA GLY A 194 7.49 -1.49 -9.62
C GLY A 194 7.90 -2.88 -10.14
N GLY A 195 8.44 -3.73 -9.27
CA GLY A 195 8.79 -5.11 -9.59
C GLY A 195 7.59 -5.94 -10.03
N ALA A 196 6.44 -5.79 -9.38
CA ALA A 196 5.20 -6.45 -9.77
C ALA A 196 4.73 -6.00 -11.17
N ILE A 197 4.80 -4.69 -11.48
CA ILE A 197 4.47 -4.16 -12.81
C ILE A 197 5.41 -4.71 -13.89
N VAL A 198 6.72 -4.75 -13.59
CA VAL A 198 7.74 -5.31 -14.50
C VAL A 198 7.50 -6.80 -14.74
N ALA A 199 7.25 -7.58 -13.68
CA ALA A 199 6.95 -9.01 -13.77
C ALA A 199 5.68 -9.26 -14.58
N ALA A 200 4.62 -8.48 -14.36
CA ALA A 200 3.39 -8.55 -15.15
C ALA A 200 3.62 -8.22 -16.63
N SER A 201 4.59 -7.34 -16.92
CA SER A 201 4.93 -6.90 -18.28
C SER A 201 6.04 -7.73 -18.94
N TRP A 202 6.45 -8.84 -18.31
CA TRP A 202 7.65 -9.60 -18.67
C TRP A 202 7.66 -10.07 -20.13
N SER A 203 6.53 -10.53 -20.65
CA SER A 203 6.42 -11.08 -22.02
C SER A 203 6.69 -10.04 -23.12
N GLY A 204 6.44 -8.76 -22.84
CA GLY A 204 6.79 -7.63 -23.72
C GLY A 204 8.24 -7.21 -23.53
N ILE A 205 8.68 -7.09 -22.28
CA ILE A 205 10.04 -6.65 -21.93
C ILE A 205 11.10 -7.64 -22.44
N ALA A 206 10.83 -8.94 -22.32
CA ALA A 206 11.75 -10.00 -22.75
C ALA A 206 12.03 -9.99 -24.26
N ARG A 207 11.18 -9.35 -25.07
CA ARG A 207 11.37 -9.21 -26.53
C ARG A 207 12.27 -8.04 -26.90
N LEU A 208 12.54 -7.12 -25.97
CA LEU A 208 13.39 -5.96 -26.20
C LEU A 208 14.88 -6.34 -26.19
N PRO A 209 15.74 -5.63 -26.94
CA PRO A 209 17.18 -5.85 -26.88
C PRO A 209 17.74 -5.59 -25.48
N ARG A 210 18.75 -6.37 -25.08
CA ARG A 210 19.31 -6.34 -23.70
C ARG A 210 19.81 -4.96 -23.28
N GLU A 211 20.36 -4.19 -24.21
CA GLU A 211 20.79 -2.81 -23.95
C GLU A 211 19.61 -1.90 -23.56
N LEU A 212 18.48 -2.05 -24.23
CA LEU A 212 17.27 -1.28 -23.92
C LEU A 212 16.66 -1.73 -22.58
N GLN A 213 16.67 -3.04 -22.29
CA GLN A 213 16.23 -3.56 -20.99
C GLN A 213 17.04 -2.97 -19.84
N ARG A 214 18.36 -2.80 -20.00
CA ARG A 214 19.23 -2.19 -18.98
C ARG A 214 18.92 -0.71 -18.78
N ILE A 215 18.76 0.04 -19.87
CA ILE A 215 18.47 1.49 -19.82
C ILE A 215 17.12 1.75 -19.14
N GLU A 216 16.08 1.03 -19.57
CA GLU A 216 14.72 1.18 -19.02
C GLU A 216 14.63 0.65 -17.58
N GLY A 217 15.26 -0.50 -17.30
CA GLY A 217 15.28 -1.10 -15.96
C GLY A 217 15.96 -0.19 -14.93
N ALA A 218 17.08 0.44 -15.30
CA ALA A 218 17.76 1.40 -14.45
C ALA A 218 16.90 2.65 -14.17
N TYR A 219 16.20 3.15 -15.20
CA TYR A 219 15.26 4.27 -15.04
C TYR A 219 14.10 3.91 -14.10
N VAL A 220 13.45 2.77 -14.31
CA VAL A 220 12.33 2.30 -13.47
C VAL A 220 12.76 2.17 -12.01
N LEU A 221 13.96 1.62 -11.76
CA LEU A 221 14.51 1.53 -10.41
C LEU A 221 14.74 2.93 -9.81
N LEU A 222 15.38 3.84 -10.55
CA LEU A 222 15.65 5.20 -10.08
C LEU A 222 14.36 5.98 -9.78
N ALA A 223 13.35 5.86 -10.64
CA ALA A 223 12.04 6.45 -10.44
C ALA A 223 11.35 5.87 -9.20
N ALA A 224 11.38 4.54 -9.00
CA ALA A 224 10.83 3.89 -7.82
C ALA A 224 11.52 4.34 -6.53
N LEU A 225 12.86 4.42 -6.52
CA LEU A 225 13.62 4.93 -5.37
C LEU A 225 13.26 6.38 -5.03
N THR A 226 13.18 7.24 -6.05
CA THR A 226 12.83 8.66 -5.89
C THR A 226 11.43 8.82 -5.32
N ILE A 227 10.44 8.14 -5.91
CA ILE A 227 9.04 8.20 -5.46
C ILE A 227 8.92 7.62 -4.05
N GLY A 228 9.50 6.45 -3.80
CA GLY A 228 9.45 5.79 -2.50
C GLY A 228 10.09 6.64 -1.39
N ALA A 229 11.21 7.29 -1.67
CA ALA A 229 11.89 8.15 -0.70
C ALA A 229 11.09 9.42 -0.37
N ILE A 230 10.54 10.10 -1.39
CA ILE A 230 9.76 11.33 -1.19
C ILE A 230 8.43 11.01 -0.50
N VAL A 231 7.68 10.03 -1.02
CA VAL A 231 6.38 9.66 -0.45
C VAL A 231 6.54 9.11 0.96
N GLY A 232 7.53 8.25 1.22
CA GLY A 232 7.77 7.66 2.54
C GLY A 232 8.42 8.60 3.56
N GLY A 233 9.18 9.61 3.10
CA GLY A 233 9.87 10.57 3.96
C GLY A 233 9.02 11.78 4.34
N PHE A 234 8.16 12.26 3.44
CA PHE A 234 7.39 13.50 3.61
C PHE A 234 5.93 13.29 4.01
N SER A 235 5.44 12.06 4.11
CA SER A 235 4.04 11.77 4.46
C SER A 235 3.60 12.32 5.81
N ASP A 236 4.52 12.64 6.72
CA ASP A 236 4.23 13.18 8.06
C ASP A 236 4.68 14.64 8.27
N ARG A 237 5.51 15.21 7.37
CA ARG A 237 6.22 16.48 7.63
C ARG A 237 5.58 17.74 7.02
N LEU A 238 4.62 17.60 6.10
CA LEU A 238 3.94 18.73 5.45
C LEU A 238 2.62 19.12 6.13
N VAL A 239 2.51 18.83 7.43
CA VAL A 239 1.37 19.22 8.27
C VAL A 239 1.41 20.74 8.46
N LEU A 240 0.54 21.47 7.75
CA LEU A 240 0.13 22.79 8.21
C LEU A 240 -0.52 22.61 9.58
N PRO A 241 -0.11 23.39 10.61
CA PRO A 241 -0.77 23.33 11.91
C PRO A 241 -2.26 23.55 11.70
N ARG A 242 -3.11 22.62 12.15
CA ARG A 242 -4.54 22.92 12.29
C ARG A 242 -4.64 24.13 13.22
N PRO A 243 -5.36 25.21 12.86
CA PRO A 243 -5.79 26.16 13.88
C PRO A 243 -6.59 25.35 14.93
N GLY A 244 -6.04 25.27 16.14
CA GLY A 244 -6.66 24.52 17.23
C GLY A 244 -8.05 25.06 17.53
N PRO A 245 -8.98 24.22 18.02
CA PRO A 245 -10.30 24.70 18.43
C PRO A 245 -10.11 25.80 19.49
N ALA A 246 -10.73 26.96 19.25
CA ALA A 246 -10.75 28.06 20.20
C ALA A 246 -11.18 27.51 21.56
N ALA A 247 -10.35 27.74 22.58
CA ALA A 247 -10.61 27.30 23.94
C ALA A 247 -11.98 27.81 24.38
N VAL A 248 -12.92 26.88 24.58
CA VAL A 248 -14.19 27.17 25.25
C VAL A 248 -13.84 27.44 26.71
N THR A 249 -13.75 28.73 27.05
CA THR A 249 -13.59 29.19 28.43
C THR A 249 -14.87 28.87 29.20
N GLY A 250 -14.82 27.80 30.00
CA GLY A 250 -15.87 27.44 30.94
C GLY A 250 -16.07 28.55 31.97
N ARG A 251 -17.27 29.16 31.95
CA ARG A 251 -17.76 30.04 33.00
C ARG A 251 -18.13 29.16 34.20
N LYS A 252 -17.39 29.30 35.31
CA LYS A 252 -17.74 28.70 36.60
C LYS A 252 -19.04 29.34 37.11
N SER A 253 -20.02 28.51 37.40
CA SER A 253 -21.19 28.87 38.20
C SER A 253 -20.76 29.17 39.63
N ALA A 254 -21.23 30.29 40.16
CA ALA A 254 -21.37 30.58 41.58
C ALA A 254 -22.85 30.82 41.85
#